data_AF-A0A958P8U4-F1
#
_entry.id   AF-A0A958P8U4-F1
#
_cell.length_a   1.000
_cell.length_b   1.000
_cell.length_c   1.000
_cell.angle_alpha   90.00
_cell.angle_beta   90.00
_cell.angle_gamma   90.00
#
_symmetry.space_group_name_H-M   'P 1'
#
loop_
_entity.id
_entity.type
_entity.pdbx_description
1 polymer ?
#
loop_
_entity_poly.entity_id
_entity_poly.type
_entity_poly.pdbx_seq_one_letter_code
_entity_poly.pdbx_strand_id
1 'polypeptide(L)'
;MSIESSLQFTETMRGFFSENKNSLSFSQLTDQFSSCYDLGKNLNYPLDFTLTIKIQSIDAFCNDPDLQANAEGVIQCPRLGGELAVKKGLFNLFVRPSSSIEFNAAKEMHYLLHFLDKNGEQKTFFGFKVVDREDFVDIWPETTTLYTCIFDGFLSTAPQKNQIPSFVGILKIEVKDFIQQLQSFKTNQKDLSSRASVLAKFLSLFAGNLWEAYAPFIFGTEEQRWDEHIIALQSNEGVRGVEIQKRNVFTKDGLFLSMDRFHKKKSKNVVVLLHGLTTSTDMFIMPEHYNLVQYLLDHGYDDVWSLDWRGSSRHVYNLKPLHHTIDDVVLYDIPAALEHIKNEVGEDSSLHVICHCVGSISFMCALAAGKVSGVHSIISNSVSLTPQIRWQSKIKLSIGPNLLEYVFGYPYISPEIPFFPGPGFGRWIWWMERLLRRECKEPACHMISFMWGWGFPAAYEHDNLNVVTHRRLKDLFGGTNLHWYRHILKMVKNGQAL
;
A
#
# COMPACT_ATOMS: atom_id res chain seq x y z
N MET A 1 1.24 2.76 -50.90
CA MET A 1 0.95 1.57 -50.07
C MET A 1 2.09 1.42 -49.09
N SER A 2 1.88 1.81 -47.83
CA SER A 2 2.86 1.55 -46.76
C SER A 2 2.92 0.05 -46.53
N ILE A 3 4.10 -0.56 -46.70
CA ILE A 3 4.31 -1.97 -46.41
C ILE A 3 4.12 -2.15 -44.90
N GLU A 4 3.11 -2.93 -44.49
CA GLU A 4 2.92 -3.28 -43.09
C GLU A 4 4.18 -3.95 -42.55
N SER A 5 4.67 -3.45 -41.42
CA SER A 5 5.90 -3.93 -40.81
C SER A 5 5.60 -5.12 -39.93
N SER A 6 6.13 -6.28 -40.32
CA SER A 6 6.05 -7.51 -39.52
C SER A 6 7.25 -7.63 -38.59
N LEU A 7 7.05 -8.28 -37.45
CA LEU A 7 8.09 -8.50 -36.44
C LEU A 7 8.15 -9.96 -36.01
N GLN A 8 9.36 -10.48 -35.88
CA GLN A 8 9.59 -11.77 -35.26
C GLN A 8 10.75 -11.67 -34.27
N PHE A 9 10.57 -12.20 -33.06
CA PHE A 9 11.61 -12.32 -32.05
C PHE A 9 11.52 -13.67 -31.33
N THR A 10 12.64 -14.11 -30.75
CA THR A 10 12.71 -15.33 -29.95
C THR A 10 12.91 -14.97 -28.48
N GLU A 11 12.11 -15.55 -27.61
CA GLU A 11 12.14 -15.37 -26.16
C GLU A 11 12.40 -16.72 -25.49
N THR A 12 13.20 -16.71 -24.43
CA THR A 12 13.43 -17.88 -23.58
C THR A 12 13.21 -17.48 -22.12
N MET A 13 12.38 -18.23 -21.42
CA MET A 13 12.11 -18.06 -20.00
C MET A 13 12.37 -19.36 -19.26
N ARG A 14 12.93 -19.25 -18.06
CA ARG A 14 13.29 -20.40 -17.22
C ARG A 14 12.75 -20.26 -15.82
N GLY A 15 12.36 -21.36 -15.20
CA GLY A 15 11.77 -21.29 -13.87
C GLY A 15 11.44 -22.63 -13.27
N PHE A 16 10.53 -22.58 -12.28
CA PHE A 16 10.13 -23.75 -11.51
C PHE A 16 8.61 -23.76 -11.31
N PHE A 17 8.07 -24.98 -11.19
CA PHE A 17 6.65 -25.22 -11.05
C PHE A 17 6.38 -26.40 -10.10
N SER A 18 5.18 -26.48 -9.55
CA SER A 18 4.74 -27.62 -8.74
C SER A 18 3.24 -27.88 -8.89
N GLU A 19 2.77 -29.01 -8.34
CA GLU A 19 1.36 -29.42 -8.39
C GLU A 19 0.49 -28.49 -7.55
N ASN A 20 -0.68 -28.13 -8.08
CA ASN A 20 -1.71 -27.40 -7.34
C ASN A 20 -2.43 -28.33 -6.35
N LYS A 21 -1.73 -28.74 -5.28
CA LYS A 21 -2.23 -29.77 -4.34
C LYS A 21 -3.55 -29.42 -3.66
N ASN A 22 -3.81 -28.12 -3.47
CA ASN A 22 -5.03 -27.63 -2.84
C ASN A 22 -6.19 -27.48 -3.84
N SER A 23 -6.00 -27.83 -5.11
CA SER A 23 -7.00 -27.71 -6.17
C SER A 23 -7.65 -26.32 -6.20
N LEU A 24 -6.86 -25.28 -5.95
CA LEU A 24 -7.33 -23.91 -5.91
C LEU A 24 -7.73 -23.45 -7.31
N SER A 25 -8.84 -22.73 -7.39
CA SER A 25 -9.28 -22.15 -8.65
C SER A 25 -8.32 -21.03 -9.08
N PHE A 26 -8.30 -20.71 -10.37
CA PHE A 26 -7.44 -19.69 -10.93
C PHE A 26 -7.54 -18.36 -10.16
N SER A 27 -8.75 -17.94 -9.76
CA SER A 27 -8.96 -16.72 -8.96
C SER A 27 -8.39 -16.74 -7.53
N GLN A 28 -7.96 -17.88 -7.01
CA GLN A 28 -7.48 -18.05 -5.63
C GLN A 28 -5.95 -18.20 -5.56
N LEU A 29 -5.24 -18.08 -6.69
CA LEU A 29 -3.81 -18.41 -6.78
C LEU A 29 -2.86 -17.26 -6.47
N THR A 30 -3.34 -16.04 -6.18
CA THR A 30 -2.49 -14.84 -6.00
C THR A 30 -1.31 -15.09 -5.08
N ASP A 31 -1.57 -15.64 -3.90
CA ASP A 31 -0.55 -15.87 -2.87
C ASP A 31 0.18 -17.22 -3.01
N GLN A 32 -0.18 -18.02 -4.03
CA GLN A 32 0.29 -19.39 -4.20
C GLN A 32 1.39 -19.55 -5.25
N PHE A 33 1.55 -18.57 -6.16
CA PHE A 33 2.60 -18.66 -7.18
C PHE A 33 4.01 -18.73 -6.59
N SER A 34 4.32 -17.89 -5.61
CA SER A 34 5.63 -17.85 -4.95
C SER A 34 5.92 -19.13 -4.19
N SER A 35 4.95 -19.63 -3.42
CA SER A 35 5.09 -20.89 -2.67
C SER A 35 5.21 -22.11 -3.60
N CYS A 36 4.47 -22.15 -4.71
CA CYS A 36 4.58 -23.20 -5.72
C CYS A 36 5.93 -23.14 -6.46
N TYR A 37 6.47 -21.95 -6.72
CA TYR A 37 7.79 -21.76 -7.29
C TYR A 37 8.90 -22.26 -6.35
N ASP A 38 8.85 -21.88 -5.07
CA ASP A 38 9.85 -22.31 -4.08
C ASP A 38 9.81 -23.83 -3.85
N LEU A 39 8.60 -24.42 -3.81
CA LEU A 39 8.44 -25.86 -3.75
C LEU A 39 9.00 -26.55 -5.00
N GLY A 40 8.68 -26.06 -6.19
CA GLY A 40 9.20 -26.57 -7.45
C GLY A 40 10.73 -26.51 -7.51
N LYS A 41 11.32 -25.42 -7.02
CA LYS A 41 12.77 -25.25 -6.91
C LYS A 41 13.39 -26.26 -5.95
N ASN A 42 12.81 -26.45 -4.77
CA ASN A 42 13.29 -27.42 -3.78
C ASN A 42 13.19 -28.87 -4.28
N LEU A 43 12.15 -29.19 -5.05
CA LEU A 43 11.95 -30.51 -5.66
C LEU A 43 12.71 -30.67 -6.99
N ASN A 44 13.38 -29.63 -7.46
CA ASN A 44 14.07 -29.57 -8.76
C ASN A 44 13.14 -29.95 -9.93
N TYR A 45 12.00 -29.24 -10.03
CA TYR A 45 11.04 -29.34 -11.12
C TYR A 45 11.18 -28.12 -12.02
N PRO A 46 12.14 -28.12 -12.97
CA PRO A 46 12.31 -27.02 -13.89
C PRO A 46 11.19 -27.00 -14.93
N LEU A 47 10.85 -25.78 -15.35
CA LEU A 47 9.93 -25.51 -16.43
C LEU A 47 10.47 -24.32 -17.21
N ASP A 48 10.76 -24.54 -18.49
CA ASP A 48 11.27 -23.52 -19.39
C ASP A 48 10.45 -23.50 -20.68
N PHE A 49 10.50 -22.39 -21.42
CA PHE A 49 10.11 -22.38 -22.82
C PHE A 49 11.09 -21.58 -23.66
N THR A 50 11.13 -21.92 -24.95
CA THR A 50 11.72 -21.08 -25.99
C THR A 50 10.69 -20.89 -27.08
N LEU A 51 10.23 -19.66 -27.26
CA LEU A 51 9.17 -19.30 -28.21
C LEU A 51 9.68 -18.28 -29.20
N THR A 52 9.27 -18.46 -30.45
CA THR A 52 9.33 -17.48 -31.52
C THR A 52 7.96 -16.85 -31.67
N ILE A 53 7.87 -15.56 -31.35
CA ILE A 53 6.65 -14.77 -31.52
C ILE A 53 6.68 -14.12 -32.91
N LYS A 54 5.60 -14.28 -33.67
CA LYS A 54 5.41 -13.72 -35.01
C LYS A 54 4.23 -12.76 -35.02
N ILE A 55 4.52 -11.49 -35.22
CA ILE A 55 3.55 -10.39 -35.33
C ILE A 55 3.47 -9.99 -36.79
N GLN A 56 2.28 -10.14 -37.38
CA GLN A 56 2.07 -9.86 -38.81
C GLN A 56 2.09 -8.36 -39.12
N SER A 57 1.47 -7.54 -38.26
CA SER A 57 1.45 -6.08 -38.36
C SER A 57 1.64 -5.46 -36.98
N ILE A 58 2.77 -4.77 -36.77
CA ILE A 58 3.07 -4.10 -35.49
C ILE A 58 2.02 -3.02 -35.18
N ASP A 59 1.61 -2.26 -36.19
CA ASP A 59 0.67 -1.15 -36.02
C ASP A 59 -0.73 -1.65 -35.62
N ALA A 60 -1.19 -2.77 -36.18
CA ALA A 60 -2.45 -3.38 -35.75
C ALA A 60 -2.33 -4.01 -34.35
N PHE A 61 -1.24 -4.73 -34.09
CA PHE A 61 -1.02 -5.48 -32.85
C PHE A 61 -0.87 -4.58 -31.61
N CYS A 62 -0.39 -3.35 -31.78
CA CYS A 62 -0.29 -2.41 -30.66
C CYS A 62 -1.58 -1.61 -30.41
N ASN A 63 -2.45 -1.47 -31.42
CA ASN A 63 -3.65 -0.63 -31.34
C ASN A 63 -4.93 -1.42 -31.05
N ASP A 64 -4.93 -2.73 -31.30
CA ASP A 64 -6.04 -3.63 -31.03
C ASP A 64 -5.65 -4.64 -29.93
N PRO A 65 -6.16 -4.49 -28.69
CA PRO A 65 -5.82 -5.38 -27.56
C PRO A 65 -6.35 -6.81 -27.73
N ASP A 66 -7.28 -7.05 -28.65
CA ASP A 66 -7.81 -8.38 -28.94
C ASP A 66 -6.99 -9.10 -30.03
N LEU A 67 -6.07 -8.41 -30.71
CA LEU A 67 -5.27 -9.00 -31.77
C LEU A 67 -4.21 -9.96 -31.21
N GLN A 68 -4.23 -11.20 -31.71
CA GLN A 68 -3.33 -12.26 -31.28
C GLN A 68 -2.15 -12.42 -32.24
N ALA A 69 -0.96 -12.60 -31.70
CA ALA A 69 0.23 -13.01 -32.43
C ALA A 69 0.44 -14.52 -32.31
N ASN A 70 1.10 -15.11 -33.30
CA ASN A 70 1.41 -16.53 -33.28
C ASN A 70 2.68 -16.79 -32.46
N ALA A 71 2.62 -17.75 -31.56
CA ALA A 71 3.76 -18.25 -30.79
C ALA A 71 4.09 -19.69 -31.22
N GLU A 72 5.32 -19.92 -31.67
CA GLU A 72 5.81 -21.25 -32.08
C GLU A 72 7.09 -21.58 -31.31
N GLY A 73 7.24 -22.81 -30.85
CA GLY A 73 8.47 -23.21 -30.16
C GLY A 73 8.29 -24.46 -29.33
N VAL A 74 9.07 -24.55 -28.26
CA VAL A 74 9.14 -25.72 -27.38
C VAL A 74 9.02 -25.32 -25.92
N ILE A 75 8.34 -26.16 -25.15
CA ILE A 75 8.32 -26.12 -23.69
C ILE A 75 9.24 -27.25 -23.20
N GLN A 76 10.20 -26.94 -22.35
CA GLN A 76 11.07 -27.93 -21.73
C GLN A 76 10.55 -28.21 -20.31
N CYS A 77 10.03 -29.41 -20.10
CA CYS A 77 9.49 -29.85 -18.83
C CYS A 77 9.76 -31.35 -18.64
N PRO A 78 10.87 -31.74 -17.96
CA PRO A 78 11.22 -33.14 -17.74
C PRO A 78 10.08 -33.98 -17.13
N ARG A 79 9.28 -33.38 -16.24
CA ARG A 79 8.17 -34.06 -15.56
C ARG A 79 7.03 -34.41 -16.52
N LEU A 80 6.82 -33.60 -17.56
CA LEU A 80 5.74 -33.76 -18.54
C LEU A 80 6.20 -34.42 -19.86
N GLY A 81 7.49 -34.74 -20.01
CA GLY A 81 8.00 -35.47 -21.18
C GLY A 81 9.30 -34.94 -21.78
N GLY A 82 9.95 -33.96 -21.15
CA GLY A 82 11.17 -33.35 -21.67
C GLY A 82 10.82 -32.22 -22.64
N GLU A 83 11.18 -32.36 -23.91
CA GLU A 83 10.92 -31.36 -24.94
C GLU A 83 9.51 -31.54 -25.54
N LEU A 84 8.67 -30.52 -25.39
CA LEU A 84 7.26 -30.53 -25.77
C LEU A 84 7.00 -29.47 -26.83
N ALA A 85 6.74 -29.89 -28.07
CA ALA A 85 6.47 -28.98 -29.18
C ALA A 85 5.11 -28.28 -29.02
N VAL A 86 5.11 -26.95 -29.14
CA VAL A 86 3.89 -26.15 -29.16
C VAL A 86 3.13 -26.43 -30.45
N LYS A 87 1.92 -26.98 -30.33
CA LYS A 87 1.03 -27.30 -31.46
C LYS A 87 0.27 -26.08 -31.97
N LYS A 88 -0.14 -25.21 -31.04
CA LYS A 88 -0.79 -23.93 -31.30
C LYS A 88 -0.41 -22.98 -30.18
N GLY A 89 0.16 -21.84 -30.50
CA GLY A 89 0.53 -20.84 -29.52
C GLY A 89 -0.04 -19.47 -29.91
N LEU A 90 -0.66 -18.82 -28.94
CA LEU A 90 -1.22 -17.48 -29.05
C LEU A 90 -0.52 -16.59 -28.04
N PHE A 91 -0.16 -15.40 -28.48
CA PHE A 91 0.42 -14.35 -27.67
C PHE A 91 -0.43 -13.08 -27.80
N ASN A 92 -0.89 -12.55 -26.68
CA ASN A 92 -1.70 -11.34 -26.61
C ASN A 92 -0.97 -10.29 -25.79
N LEU A 93 -0.93 -9.06 -26.31
CA LEU A 93 -0.30 -7.93 -25.64
C LEU A 93 -1.38 -6.96 -25.14
N PHE A 94 -1.27 -6.52 -23.89
CA PHE A 94 -2.10 -5.47 -23.31
C PHE A 94 -3.59 -5.80 -23.19
N VAL A 95 -3.90 -7.01 -22.73
CA VAL A 95 -5.27 -7.43 -22.42
C VAL A 95 -5.78 -6.64 -21.21
N ARG A 96 -7.03 -6.15 -21.27
CA ARG A 96 -7.68 -5.51 -20.12
C ARG A 96 -7.92 -6.55 -19.01
N PRO A 97 -7.72 -6.19 -17.73
CA PRO A 97 -7.77 -7.14 -16.61
C PRO A 97 -9.18 -7.62 -16.22
N SER A 98 -10.08 -7.88 -17.19
CA SER A 98 -11.43 -8.39 -16.92
C SER A 98 -11.41 -9.81 -16.31
N SER A 99 -10.31 -10.54 -16.50
CA SER A 99 -10.07 -11.91 -16.02
C SER A 99 -8.99 -12.02 -14.93
N SER A 100 -8.38 -10.91 -14.52
CA SER A 100 -7.20 -10.89 -13.66
C SER A 100 -7.49 -11.20 -12.20
N ILE A 101 -6.50 -11.82 -11.55
CA ILE A 101 -6.49 -12.18 -10.13
C ILE A 101 -6.05 -10.97 -9.28
N GLU A 102 -5.24 -10.08 -9.85
CA GLU A 102 -4.71 -8.89 -9.17
C GLU A 102 -5.54 -7.63 -9.46
N PHE A 103 -6.10 -7.04 -8.41
CA PHE A 103 -7.00 -5.87 -8.48
C PHE A 103 -6.33 -4.58 -8.99
N ASN A 104 -5.00 -4.52 -9.04
CA ASN A 104 -4.23 -3.32 -9.41
C ASN A 104 -3.62 -3.36 -10.82
N ALA A 105 -3.79 -4.44 -11.58
CA ALA A 105 -3.22 -4.56 -12.92
C ALA A 105 -3.69 -3.41 -13.83
N ALA A 106 -2.75 -2.75 -14.50
CA ALA A 106 -3.04 -1.77 -15.56
C ALA A 106 -3.40 -2.51 -16.85
N LYS A 107 -2.57 -3.49 -17.22
CA LYS A 107 -2.62 -4.29 -18.44
C LYS A 107 -1.95 -5.65 -18.20
N GLU A 108 -2.30 -6.66 -18.99
CA GLU A 108 -1.63 -7.98 -18.95
C GLU A 108 -1.08 -8.39 -20.32
N MET A 109 -0.09 -9.29 -20.32
CA MET A 109 0.37 -10.02 -21.51
C MET A 109 0.09 -11.49 -21.31
N HIS A 110 -0.58 -12.15 -22.25
CA HIS A 110 -0.99 -13.55 -22.14
C HIS A 110 -0.26 -14.43 -23.15
N TYR A 111 0.13 -15.62 -22.69
CA TYR A 111 0.68 -16.71 -23.47
C TYR A 111 -0.25 -17.89 -23.32
N LEU A 112 -0.79 -18.40 -24.42
CA LEU A 112 -1.65 -19.58 -24.43
C LEU A 112 -1.10 -20.59 -25.41
N LEU A 113 -0.54 -21.68 -24.89
CA LEU A 113 0.22 -22.65 -25.68
C LEU A 113 -0.37 -24.05 -25.49
N HIS A 114 -0.76 -24.69 -26.59
CA HIS A 114 -1.25 -26.06 -26.62
C HIS A 114 -0.10 -27.02 -26.89
N PHE A 115 0.03 -28.05 -26.05
CA PHE A 115 1.03 -29.10 -26.22
C PHE A 115 0.47 -30.45 -25.78
N LEU A 116 1.13 -31.53 -26.19
CA LEU A 116 0.82 -32.88 -25.74
C LEU A 116 1.88 -33.31 -24.75
N ASP A 117 1.48 -33.92 -23.64
CA ASP A 117 2.43 -34.49 -22.68
C ASP A 117 2.98 -35.85 -23.15
N LYS A 118 3.84 -36.47 -22.33
CA LYS A 118 4.43 -37.80 -22.58
C LYS A 118 3.42 -38.92 -22.81
N ASN A 119 2.19 -38.78 -22.32
CA ASN A 119 1.10 -39.75 -22.48
C ASN A 119 0.23 -39.43 -23.71
N GLY A 120 0.51 -38.34 -24.43
CA GLY A 120 -0.31 -37.84 -25.53
C GLY A 120 -1.55 -37.09 -25.05
N GLU A 121 -1.64 -36.73 -23.76
CA GLU A 121 -2.76 -35.96 -23.23
C GLU A 121 -2.65 -34.50 -23.64
N GLN A 122 -3.79 -33.89 -23.95
CA GLN A 122 -3.87 -32.48 -24.29
C GLN A 122 -3.66 -31.64 -23.03
N LYS A 123 -2.72 -30.70 -23.09
CA LYS A 123 -2.45 -29.72 -22.04
C LYS A 123 -2.41 -28.31 -22.61
N THR A 124 -2.78 -27.34 -21.77
CA THR A 124 -2.62 -25.91 -22.06
C THR A 124 -1.67 -25.28 -21.06
N PHE A 125 -0.58 -24.70 -21.55
CA PHE A 125 0.22 -23.75 -20.79
C PHE A 125 -0.42 -22.38 -20.93
N PHE A 126 -0.75 -21.76 -19.79
CA PHE A 126 -1.20 -20.38 -19.72
C PHE A 126 -0.20 -19.58 -18.89
N GLY A 127 0.47 -18.62 -19.53
CA GLY A 127 1.35 -17.66 -18.87
C GLY A 127 0.72 -16.28 -18.90
N PHE A 128 0.76 -15.55 -17.81
CA PHE A 128 0.38 -14.14 -17.82
C PHE A 128 1.43 -13.29 -17.09
N LYS A 129 1.65 -12.11 -17.64
CA LYS A 129 2.53 -11.09 -17.08
C LYS A 129 1.68 -9.89 -16.72
N VAL A 130 1.80 -9.47 -15.47
CA VAL A 130 1.07 -8.32 -14.94
C VAL A 130 1.91 -7.07 -15.11
N VAL A 131 1.29 -6.01 -15.63
CA VAL A 131 1.85 -4.66 -15.63
C VAL A 131 1.11 -3.89 -14.55
N ASP A 132 1.76 -3.64 -13.41
CA ASP A 132 1.18 -2.91 -12.28
C ASP A 132 1.12 -1.39 -12.59
N ARG A 133 0.16 -0.69 -11.99
CA ARG A 133 -0.08 0.75 -12.17
C ARG A 133 0.95 1.63 -11.47
N GLU A 134 1.75 1.09 -10.54
CA GLU A 134 2.41 1.92 -9.52
C GLU A 134 3.95 1.86 -9.46
N ASP A 135 4.63 1.13 -10.36
CA ASP A 135 6.09 0.92 -10.24
C ASP A 135 6.95 1.54 -11.36
N PHE A 136 7.98 2.27 -10.92
CA PHE A 136 9.07 2.81 -11.76
C PHE A 136 10.47 2.36 -11.30
N VAL A 137 10.63 1.80 -10.09
CA VAL A 137 11.97 1.47 -9.56
C VAL A 137 12.33 -0.01 -9.78
N ASP A 138 11.35 -0.88 -10.02
CA ASP A 138 11.52 -2.30 -10.37
C ASP A 138 11.13 -2.62 -11.83
N ILE A 139 11.43 -1.69 -12.76
CA ILE A 139 11.11 -1.88 -14.20
C ILE A 139 11.73 -3.18 -14.76
N TRP A 140 12.88 -3.63 -14.24
CA TRP A 140 13.55 -4.83 -14.76
C TRP A 140 13.08 -6.15 -14.13
N PRO A 141 12.91 -6.29 -12.80
CA PRO A 141 12.42 -7.54 -12.21
C PRO A 141 10.95 -7.86 -12.56
N GLU A 142 10.09 -6.85 -12.68
CA GLU A 142 8.65 -7.06 -12.98
C GLU A 142 8.41 -7.32 -14.47
N THR A 143 9.25 -6.75 -15.36
CA THR A 143 9.22 -7.11 -16.78
C THR A 143 9.87 -8.46 -17.09
N THR A 144 10.38 -9.20 -16.10
CA THR A 144 11.03 -10.49 -16.33
C THR A 144 10.29 -11.67 -15.72
N THR A 145 9.19 -11.45 -15.00
CA THR A 145 8.42 -12.50 -14.33
C THR A 145 7.18 -12.91 -15.13
N LEU A 146 6.96 -14.22 -15.30
CA LEU A 146 5.77 -14.79 -15.94
C LEU A 146 5.10 -15.79 -14.98
N TYR A 147 3.90 -15.45 -14.53
CA TYR A 147 3.05 -16.34 -13.75
C TYR A 147 2.46 -17.39 -14.68
N THR A 148 2.59 -18.66 -14.30
CA THR A 148 2.31 -19.76 -15.22
C THR A 148 1.45 -20.82 -14.58
N CYS A 149 0.48 -21.29 -15.35
CA CYS A 149 -0.44 -22.35 -15.02
C CYS A 149 -0.44 -23.39 -16.14
N ILE A 150 -0.55 -24.68 -15.78
CA ILE A 150 -0.79 -25.76 -16.74
C ILE A 150 -2.17 -26.35 -16.45
N PHE A 151 -3.03 -26.37 -17.46
CA PHE A 151 -4.38 -26.92 -17.41
C PHE A 151 -4.47 -28.19 -18.24
N ASP A 152 -5.38 -29.09 -17.83
CA ASP A 152 -5.77 -30.24 -18.62
C ASP A 152 -6.72 -29.84 -19.76
N GLY A 153 -6.50 -30.38 -20.95
CA GLY A 153 -7.23 -30.06 -22.17
C GLY A 153 -6.70 -28.83 -22.92
N PHE A 154 -7.22 -28.61 -24.13
CA PHE A 154 -6.94 -27.40 -24.93
C PHE A 154 -7.97 -26.31 -24.64
N LEU A 155 -7.51 -25.20 -24.06
CA LEU A 155 -8.34 -24.02 -23.83
C LEU A 155 -8.34 -23.12 -25.08
N SER A 156 -9.51 -22.63 -25.49
CA SER A 156 -9.61 -21.71 -26.63
C SER A 156 -9.30 -20.25 -26.27
N THR A 157 -9.39 -19.89 -25.00
CA THR A 157 -9.23 -18.53 -24.45
C THR A 157 -8.47 -18.57 -23.12
N ALA A 158 -8.14 -17.40 -22.58
CA ALA A 158 -7.65 -17.27 -21.21
C ALA A 158 -8.57 -18.00 -20.20
N PRO A 159 -8.01 -18.56 -19.11
CA PRO A 159 -8.76 -19.39 -18.17
C PRO A 159 -9.84 -18.59 -17.44
N GLN A 160 -10.98 -19.23 -17.20
CA GLN A 160 -12.05 -18.65 -16.39
C GLN A 160 -11.70 -18.76 -14.89
N LYS A 161 -12.25 -17.86 -14.06
CA LYS A 161 -11.96 -17.77 -12.61
C LYS A 161 -12.06 -19.09 -11.84
N ASN A 162 -13.00 -19.95 -12.24
CA ASN A 162 -13.28 -21.22 -11.57
C ASN A 162 -12.47 -22.41 -12.10
N GLN A 163 -11.68 -22.24 -13.16
CA GLN A 163 -10.84 -23.32 -13.69
C GLN A 163 -9.69 -23.62 -12.74
N ILE A 164 -9.36 -24.89 -12.58
CA ILE A 164 -8.34 -25.36 -11.66
C ILE A 164 -7.15 -25.84 -12.51
N PRO A 165 -5.97 -25.19 -12.40
CA PRO A 165 -4.78 -25.69 -13.06
C PRO A 165 -4.20 -26.88 -12.31
N SER A 166 -3.65 -27.84 -13.04
CA SER A 166 -2.98 -29.02 -12.51
C SER A 166 -1.60 -28.65 -11.94
N PHE A 167 -0.94 -27.64 -12.53
CA PHE A 167 0.34 -27.12 -12.06
C PHE A 167 0.39 -25.59 -12.06
N VAL A 168 1.18 -25.05 -11.14
CA VAL A 168 1.38 -23.61 -10.93
C VAL A 168 2.88 -23.33 -10.76
N GLY A 169 3.37 -22.26 -11.36
CA GLY A 169 4.79 -21.90 -11.29
C GLY A 169 5.08 -20.48 -11.76
N ILE A 170 6.36 -20.11 -11.67
CA ILE A 170 6.88 -18.82 -12.12
C ILE A 170 8.08 -19.07 -13.03
N LEU A 171 8.08 -18.46 -14.22
CA LEU A 171 9.27 -18.34 -15.05
C LEU A 171 9.86 -16.93 -14.96
N LYS A 172 11.18 -16.84 -15.13
CA LYS A 172 11.95 -15.61 -15.16
C LYS A 172 12.81 -15.52 -16.43
N ILE A 173 12.99 -14.30 -16.95
CA ILE A 173 13.98 -14.02 -18.01
C ILE A 173 15.32 -13.69 -17.33
N GLU A 174 16.39 -14.41 -17.67
CA GLU A 174 17.75 -14.02 -17.25
C GLU A 174 18.26 -12.84 -18.10
N VAL A 175 19.02 -11.92 -17.49
CA VAL A 175 19.54 -10.71 -18.17
C VAL A 175 20.35 -11.03 -19.43
N LYS A 176 21.06 -12.17 -19.46
CA LYS A 176 21.81 -12.63 -20.64
C LYS A 176 20.89 -13.07 -21.78
N ASP A 177 19.79 -13.73 -21.46
CA ASP A 177 18.81 -14.20 -22.46
C ASP A 177 17.99 -13.03 -23.03
N PHE A 178 17.74 -11.98 -22.23
CA PHE A 178 17.14 -10.73 -22.73
C PHE A 178 18.02 -10.02 -23.76
N ILE A 179 19.33 -9.94 -23.54
CA ILE A 179 20.28 -9.39 -24.52
C ILE A 179 20.29 -10.24 -25.79
N GLN A 180 20.17 -11.57 -25.67
CA GLN A 180 20.08 -12.48 -26.82
C GLN A 180 18.75 -12.35 -27.57
N GLN A 181 17.65 -12.08 -26.88
CA GLN A 181 16.35 -11.78 -27.47
C GLN A 181 16.42 -10.52 -28.36
N LEU A 182 17.07 -9.45 -27.89
CA LEU A 182 17.33 -8.24 -28.68
C LEU A 182 18.13 -8.49 -29.97
N GLN A 183 18.97 -9.53 -29.99
CA GLN A 183 19.74 -9.95 -31.16
C GLN A 183 18.95 -10.84 -32.13
N SER A 184 17.82 -11.42 -31.69
CA SER A 184 17.01 -12.37 -32.49
C SER A 184 16.00 -11.69 -33.42
N PHE A 185 15.89 -10.36 -33.38
CA PHE A 185 14.89 -9.60 -34.10
C PHE A 185 15.04 -9.72 -35.63
N LYS A 186 13.98 -10.20 -36.27
CA LYS A 186 13.84 -10.29 -37.73
C LYS A 186 12.62 -9.49 -38.17
N THR A 187 12.76 -8.81 -39.30
CA THR A 187 11.68 -8.05 -39.95
C THR A 187 11.75 -8.26 -41.46
N ASN A 188 10.64 -7.97 -42.16
CA ASN A 188 10.49 -8.12 -43.60
C ASN A 188 11.20 -7.01 -44.42
N GLN A 189 11.76 -6.00 -43.76
CA GLN A 189 12.48 -4.89 -44.40
C GLN A 189 13.91 -5.29 -44.82
N LYS A 190 14.31 -4.90 -46.03
CA LYS A 190 15.57 -5.34 -46.66
C LYS A 190 16.77 -4.45 -46.33
N ASP A 191 16.57 -3.20 -45.94
CA ASP A 191 17.62 -2.22 -45.68
C ASP A 191 17.88 -2.01 -44.17
N LEU A 192 19.14 -1.76 -43.80
CA LEU A 192 19.57 -1.59 -42.40
C LEU A 192 18.86 -0.41 -41.70
N SER A 193 18.59 0.69 -42.41
CA SER A 193 17.89 1.86 -41.87
C SER A 193 16.43 1.57 -41.53
N SER A 194 15.69 0.89 -42.39
CA SER A 194 14.29 0.54 -42.12
C SER A 194 14.18 -0.61 -41.13
N ARG A 195 15.16 -1.52 -41.05
CA ARG A 195 15.23 -2.50 -39.96
C ARG A 195 15.42 -1.83 -38.60
N ALA A 196 16.34 -0.87 -38.51
CA ALA A 196 16.54 -0.07 -37.30
C ALA A 196 15.32 0.81 -36.99
N SER A 197 14.63 1.36 -38.00
CA SER A 197 13.41 2.13 -37.83
C SER A 197 12.23 1.28 -37.36
N VAL A 198 12.05 0.07 -37.89
CA VAL A 198 10.99 -0.86 -37.43
C VAL A 198 11.27 -1.35 -36.01
N LEU A 199 12.54 -1.62 -35.67
CA LEU A 199 12.94 -1.95 -34.30
C LEU A 199 12.75 -0.75 -33.37
N ALA A 200 13.16 0.44 -33.78
CA ALA A 200 12.96 1.67 -33.02
C ALA A 200 11.48 2.01 -32.89
N LYS A 201 10.65 1.73 -33.90
CA LYS A 201 9.20 1.92 -33.89
C LYS A 201 8.51 0.89 -32.99
N PHE A 202 8.92 -0.38 -33.03
CA PHE A 202 8.43 -1.39 -32.08
C PHE A 202 8.87 -1.05 -30.66
N LEU A 203 10.14 -0.69 -30.44
CA LEU A 203 10.64 -0.27 -29.14
C LEU A 203 10.02 1.05 -28.70
N SER A 204 9.71 2.00 -29.59
CA SER A 204 9.07 3.28 -29.24
C SER A 204 7.56 3.15 -29.07
N LEU A 205 6.90 2.16 -29.68
CA LEU A 205 5.49 1.83 -29.44
C LEU A 205 5.34 0.92 -28.23
N PHE A 206 6.28 0.02 -27.98
CA PHE A 206 6.37 -0.78 -26.77
C PHE A 206 6.72 0.11 -25.57
N ALA A 207 7.81 0.88 -25.67
CA ALA A 207 8.16 1.91 -24.69
C ALA A 207 7.14 3.04 -24.69
N GLY A 208 6.45 3.35 -25.79
CA GLY A 208 5.41 4.38 -25.90
C GLY A 208 4.08 3.99 -25.28
N ASN A 209 3.66 2.73 -25.37
CA ASN A 209 2.47 2.19 -24.71
C ASN A 209 2.74 1.81 -23.25
N LEU A 210 3.97 1.40 -22.92
CA LEU A 210 4.48 1.40 -21.56
C LEU A 210 4.50 2.85 -21.05
N TRP A 211 5.02 3.80 -21.82
CA TRP A 211 5.02 5.22 -21.48
C TRP A 211 3.63 5.81 -21.45
N GLU A 212 2.62 5.38 -22.19
CA GLU A 212 1.24 5.88 -22.00
C GLU A 212 0.56 5.23 -20.79
N ALA A 213 0.96 4.00 -20.43
CA ALA A 213 0.54 3.34 -19.21
C ALA A 213 1.27 3.87 -17.97
N TYR A 214 2.51 4.34 -18.10
CA TYR A 214 3.39 4.82 -17.03
C TYR A 214 3.54 6.34 -17.00
N ALA A 215 3.36 7.07 -18.09
CA ALA A 215 3.50 8.54 -18.14
C ALA A 215 2.48 9.23 -17.27
N PRO A 216 1.24 8.75 -17.06
CA PRO A 216 0.36 9.25 -16.00
C PRO A 216 0.87 8.99 -14.56
N PHE A 217 1.95 8.23 -14.37
CA PHE A 217 2.53 7.91 -13.07
C PHE A 217 4.00 8.40 -12.92
N ILE A 218 4.71 8.62 -14.04
CA ILE A 218 6.04 9.25 -14.12
C ILE A 218 5.90 10.78 -14.28
N PHE A 219 4.91 11.23 -15.06
CA PHE A 219 4.61 12.64 -15.36
C PHE A 219 3.16 13.05 -15.08
N GLY A 220 2.24 12.09 -14.92
CA GLY A 220 0.92 12.38 -14.41
C GLY A 220 1.14 12.78 -12.98
N THR A 221 0.83 14.03 -12.80
CA THR A 221 1.20 14.81 -11.65
C THR A 221 0.65 14.12 -10.41
N GLU A 222 1.48 13.95 -9.38
CA GLU A 222 1.02 13.60 -8.02
C GLU A 222 -0.14 14.46 -7.54
N GLU A 223 -0.36 15.61 -8.19
CA GLU A 223 -1.57 16.42 -8.11
C GLU A 223 -2.87 15.61 -8.17
N GLN A 224 -2.97 14.52 -8.96
CA GLN A 224 -4.17 13.66 -8.96
C GLN A 224 -4.32 12.83 -7.69
N ARG A 225 -3.21 12.37 -7.09
CA ARG A 225 -3.20 11.63 -5.81
C ARG A 225 -3.22 12.56 -4.59
N TRP A 226 -2.79 13.80 -4.75
CA TRP A 226 -2.83 14.84 -3.74
C TRP A 226 -4.26 15.06 -3.26
N ASP A 227 -5.19 15.25 -4.20
CA ASP A 227 -6.63 15.45 -3.94
C ASP A 227 -7.43 14.14 -3.88
N GLU A 228 -6.79 12.97 -4.11
CA GLU A 228 -7.47 11.68 -4.00
C GLU A 228 -7.75 11.37 -2.53
N HIS A 229 -9.03 11.35 -2.17
CA HIS A 229 -9.52 10.90 -0.88
C HIS A 229 -10.50 9.76 -1.11
N ILE A 230 -10.13 8.55 -0.72
CA ILE A 230 -10.99 7.36 -0.87
C ILE A 230 -12.29 7.55 -0.08
N ILE A 231 -12.19 8.21 1.07
CA ILE A 231 -13.29 8.59 1.95
C ILE A 231 -13.12 10.06 2.31
N ALA A 232 -14.24 10.78 2.38
CA ALA A 232 -14.25 12.19 2.72
C ALA A 232 -13.53 12.46 4.05
N LEU A 233 -12.67 13.47 4.05
CA LEU A 233 -11.93 13.88 5.25
C LEU A 233 -12.90 14.28 6.37
N GLN A 234 -12.58 13.88 7.60
CA GLN A 234 -13.40 14.14 8.79
C GLN A 234 -14.85 13.63 8.69
N SER A 235 -15.09 12.62 7.84
CA SER A 235 -16.39 11.95 7.72
C SER A 235 -16.71 11.15 8.99
N ASN A 236 -17.99 11.18 9.37
CA ASN A 236 -18.53 10.41 10.48
C ASN A 236 -19.30 9.15 10.02
N GLU A 237 -19.18 8.76 8.75
CA GLU A 237 -19.97 7.69 8.13
C GLU A 237 -19.73 6.28 8.70
N GLY A 238 -18.64 6.09 9.45
CA GLY A 238 -18.31 4.83 10.09
C GLY A 238 -19.14 4.54 11.35
N VAL A 239 -19.83 5.54 11.91
CA VAL A 239 -20.73 5.34 13.05
C VAL A 239 -22.17 5.57 12.60
N ARG A 240 -23.06 4.61 12.87
CA ARG A 240 -24.42 4.58 12.32
C ARG A 240 -25.46 4.42 13.43
N GLY A 241 -26.67 4.89 13.15
CA GLY A 241 -27.83 4.68 14.04
C GLY A 241 -27.78 5.45 15.35
N VAL A 242 -26.99 6.54 15.41
CA VAL A 242 -26.84 7.39 16.59
C VAL A 242 -26.81 8.86 16.19
N GLU A 243 -27.07 9.73 17.16
CA GLU A 243 -26.91 11.16 17.00
C GLU A 243 -25.43 11.53 17.16
N ILE A 244 -24.87 12.22 16.17
CA ILE A 244 -23.47 12.65 16.18
C ILE A 244 -23.43 14.16 16.32
N GLN A 245 -22.82 14.65 17.40
CA GLN A 245 -22.79 16.07 17.75
C GLN A 245 -21.35 16.56 17.87
N LYS A 246 -21.01 17.60 17.10
CA LYS A 246 -19.74 18.32 17.26
C LYS A 246 -19.87 19.32 18.41
N ARG A 247 -18.87 19.32 19.29
CA ARG A 247 -18.71 20.25 20.41
C ARG A 247 -17.38 20.94 20.31
N ASN A 248 -17.36 22.19 20.78
CA ASN A 248 -16.17 23.01 20.79
C ASN A 248 -15.73 23.21 22.23
N VAL A 249 -14.43 23.05 22.47
CA VAL A 249 -13.81 23.23 23.79
C VAL A 249 -12.80 24.35 23.68
N PHE A 250 -12.97 25.37 24.52
CA PHE A 250 -12.06 26.51 24.59
C PHE A 250 -11.05 26.27 25.71
N THR A 251 -9.77 26.27 25.37
CA THR A 251 -8.71 26.11 26.37
C THR A 251 -8.34 27.46 26.99
N LYS A 252 -7.86 27.44 28.23
CA LYS A 252 -7.48 28.68 28.96
C LYS A 252 -6.31 29.42 28.32
N ASP A 253 -5.48 28.74 27.54
CA ASP A 253 -4.38 29.31 26.77
C ASP A 253 -4.80 29.78 25.36
N GLY A 254 -6.11 29.80 25.06
CA GLY A 254 -6.66 30.47 23.88
C GLY A 254 -6.74 29.62 22.62
N LEU A 255 -6.72 28.28 22.74
CA LEU A 255 -6.96 27.38 21.61
C LEU A 255 -8.43 26.96 21.54
N PHE A 256 -8.83 26.61 20.33
CA PHE A 256 -10.14 26.07 20.03
C PHE A 256 -9.98 24.60 19.64
N LEU A 257 -10.50 23.72 20.48
CA LEU A 257 -10.48 22.27 20.26
C LEU A 257 -11.86 21.78 19.87
N SER A 258 -11.92 20.58 19.31
CA SER A 258 -13.16 19.93 18.90
C SER A 258 -13.34 18.59 19.60
N MET A 259 -14.59 18.24 19.85
CA MET A 259 -14.99 16.93 20.34
C MET A 259 -16.17 16.42 19.52
N ASP A 260 -16.15 15.14 19.18
CA ASP A 260 -17.32 14.45 18.64
C ASP A 260 -17.99 13.66 19.76
N ARG A 261 -19.31 13.85 19.92
CA ARG A 261 -20.16 13.04 20.80
C ARG A 261 -21.03 12.12 19.94
N PHE A 262 -20.92 10.83 20.18
CA PHE A 262 -21.74 9.78 19.58
C PHE A 262 -22.75 9.31 20.61
N HIS A 263 -24.00 9.74 20.43
CA HIS A 263 -25.05 9.63 21.43
C HIS A 263 -26.19 8.73 20.94
N LYS A 264 -26.42 7.63 21.64
CA LYS A 264 -27.53 6.70 21.40
C LYS A 264 -28.67 6.92 22.40
N LYS A 265 -28.34 7.04 23.69
CA LYS A 265 -29.27 7.28 24.80
C LYS A 265 -28.57 8.02 25.93
N LYS A 266 -29.37 8.70 26.76
CA LYS A 266 -28.87 9.30 28.01
C LYS A 266 -28.22 8.24 28.88
N SER A 267 -26.94 8.43 29.17
CA SER A 267 -26.16 7.57 30.05
C SER A 267 -25.37 8.44 31.02
N LYS A 268 -25.19 7.96 32.25
CA LYS A 268 -24.22 8.52 33.19
C LYS A 268 -22.85 7.85 33.08
N ASN A 269 -22.77 6.71 32.40
CA ASN A 269 -21.50 6.06 32.07
C ASN A 269 -21.06 6.56 30.71
N VAL A 270 -20.06 7.43 30.70
CA VAL A 270 -19.55 8.11 29.50
C VAL A 270 -18.19 7.54 29.16
N VAL A 271 -18.00 7.12 27.91
CA VAL A 271 -16.68 6.72 27.42
C VAL A 271 -16.01 7.92 26.75
N VAL A 272 -14.77 8.23 27.13
CA VAL A 272 -13.98 9.32 26.55
C VAL A 272 -12.77 8.72 25.83
N LEU A 273 -12.64 9.02 24.55
CA LEU A 273 -11.59 8.54 23.67
C LEU A 273 -10.55 9.64 23.45
N LEU A 274 -9.28 9.26 23.52
CA LEU A 274 -8.16 10.16 23.29
C LEU A 274 -7.12 9.52 22.37
N HIS A 275 -7.00 10.08 21.17
CA HIS A 275 -6.13 9.57 20.11
C HIS A 275 -4.64 9.95 20.32
N GLY A 276 -3.76 9.34 19.53
CA GLY A 276 -2.32 9.62 19.53
C GLY A 276 -1.93 10.93 18.81
N LEU A 277 -0.70 11.41 18.99
CA LEU A 277 -0.22 12.60 18.27
C LEU A 277 -0.32 12.40 16.75
N THR A 278 -0.77 13.43 16.03
CA THR A 278 -1.05 13.44 14.57
C THR A 278 -2.18 12.55 14.07
N THR A 279 -2.83 11.76 14.93
CA THR A 279 -4.10 11.12 14.57
C THR A 279 -5.27 12.02 14.96
N SER A 280 -6.50 11.54 14.85
CA SER A 280 -7.71 12.26 15.21
C SER A 280 -8.77 11.28 15.72
N THR A 281 -9.97 11.78 16.00
CA THR A 281 -11.17 10.95 16.17
C THR A 281 -11.34 9.89 15.08
N ASP A 282 -10.86 10.14 13.85
CA ASP A 282 -10.98 9.22 12.71
C ASP A 282 -10.40 7.83 13.03
N MET A 283 -9.36 7.75 13.88
CA MET A 283 -8.76 6.49 14.35
C MET A 283 -9.81 5.54 14.97
N PHE A 284 -10.85 6.07 15.60
CA PHE A 284 -11.84 5.28 16.34
C PHE A 284 -13.14 5.04 15.57
N ILE A 285 -13.32 5.70 14.42
CA ILE A 285 -14.59 5.74 13.65
C ILE A 285 -14.45 5.35 12.18
N MET A 286 -13.33 4.74 11.78
CA MET A 286 -13.07 4.30 10.41
C MET A 286 -14.25 3.47 9.84
N PRO A 287 -14.84 3.86 8.69
CA PRO A 287 -15.96 3.14 8.07
C PRO A 287 -15.58 1.83 7.37
N GLU A 288 -14.30 1.61 7.11
CA GLU A 288 -13.77 0.47 6.36
C GLU A 288 -13.87 -0.85 7.14
N HIS A 289 -14.09 -0.77 8.44
CA HIS A 289 -14.24 -1.93 9.32
C HIS A 289 -15.17 -1.63 10.49
N TYR A 290 -15.53 -2.67 11.25
CA TYR A 290 -16.24 -2.49 12.51
C TYR A 290 -15.33 -1.77 13.50
N ASN A 291 -15.65 -0.50 13.78
CA ASN A 291 -14.78 0.39 14.55
C ASN A 291 -15.13 0.41 16.04
N LEU A 292 -14.22 0.96 16.84
CA LEU A 292 -14.31 0.96 18.29
C LEU A 292 -15.55 1.69 18.80
N VAL A 293 -15.90 2.83 18.21
CA VAL A 293 -17.06 3.62 18.65
C VAL A 293 -18.35 2.84 18.39
N GLN A 294 -18.52 2.28 17.18
CA GLN A 294 -19.68 1.46 16.88
C GLN A 294 -19.76 0.23 17.79
N TYR A 295 -18.62 -0.43 18.05
CA TYR A 295 -18.54 -1.55 18.99
C TYR A 295 -19.06 -1.16 20.39
N LEU A 296 -18.59 -0.03 20.94
CA LEU A 296 -19.02 0.45 22.25
C LEU A 296 -20.53 0.71 22.30
N LEU A 297 -21.07 1.39 21.29
CA LEU A 297 -22.50 1.74 21.18
C LEU A 297 -23.39 0.50 21.02
N ASP A 298 -22.92 -0.55 20.35
CA ASP A 298 -23.65 -1.81 20.20
C ASP A 298 -23.64 -2.64 21.48
N HIS A 299 -22.63 -2.46 22.33
CA HIS A 299 -22.45 -3.19 23.59
C HIS A 299 -22.92 -2.41 24.83
N GLY A 300 -23.76 -1.39 24.65
CA GLY A 300 -24.45 -0.70 25.74
C GLY A 300 -23.71 0.50 26.35
N TYR A 301 -22.60 0.94 25.76
CA TYR A 301 -21.99 2.23 26.07
C TYR A 301 -22.63 3.31 25.20
N ASP A 302 -23.81 3.79 25.63
CA ASP A 302 -24.70 4.63 24.82
C ASP A 302 -24.25 6.10 24.64
N ASP A 303 -23.15 6.54 25.29
CA ASP A 303 -22.63 7.90 25.23
C ASP A 303 -21.09 7.90 25.16
N VAL A 304 -20.57 8.10 23.94
CA VAL A 304 -19.13 8.05 23.65
C VAL A 304 -18.67 9.41 23.14
N TRP A 305 -17.58 9.92 23.70
CA TRP A 305 -16.97 11.20 23.33
C TRP A 305 -15.57 10.95 22.82
N SER A 306 -15.15 11.66 21.78
CA SER A 306 -13.76 11.64 21.28
C SER A 306 -13.21 13.05 21.28
N LEU A 307 -12.05 13.25 21.93
CA LEU A 307 -11.37 14.54 21.99
C LEU A 307 -10.30 14.66 20.91
N ASP A 308 -10.49 15.62 20.00
CA ASP A 308 -9.46 16.12 19.10
C ASP A 308 -8.67 17.24 19.79
N TRP A 309 -7.67 16.85 20.57
CA TRP A 309 -6.79 17.75 21.34
C TRP A 309 -5.81 18.51 20.41
N ARG A 310 -5.00 19.44 20.94
CA ARG A 310 -4.16 20.35 20.12
C ARG A 310 -3.18 19.65 19.17
N GLY A 311 -2.89 18.37 19.42
CA GLY A 311 -2.06 17.51 18.59
C GLY A 311 -2.81 16.70 17.52
N SER A 312 -4.12 16.93 17.34
CA SER A 312 -4.94 16.27 16.31
C SER A 312 -4.59 16.75 14.91
N SER A 313 -4.65 15.85 13.92
CA SER A 313 -4.54 16.20 12.50
C SER A 313 -5.70 17.05 11.98
N ARG A 314 -6.83 17.06 12.70
CA ARG A 314 -7.98 17.92 12.37
C ARG A 314 -7.73 19.40 12.68
N HIS A 315 -6.65 19.71 13.42
CA HIS A 315 -6.23 21.08 13.71
C HIS A 315 -4.91 21.42 13.02
N VAL A 316 -4.78 22.67 12.56
CA VAL A 316 -3.56 23.16 11.89
C VAL A 316 -2.43 23.52 12.85
N TYR A 317 -2.62 23.37 14.16
CA TYR A 317 -1.66 23.80 15.19
C TYR A 317 -0.31 23.08 15.07
N ASN A 318 -0.33 21.82 14.63
CA ASN A 318 0.87 21.02 14.42
C ASN A 318 1.69 21.42 13.19
N LEU A 319 1.11 22.19 12.26
CA LEU A 319 1.75 22.59 11.00
C LEU A 319 2.53 23.91 11.14
N LYS A 320 2.64 24.42 12.36
CA LYS A 320 3.40 25.62 12.71
C LYS A 320 4.52 25.25 13.69
N PRO A 321 5.67 25.93 13.67
CA PRO A 321 6.78 25.70 14.60
C PRO A 321 6.47 26.28 16.00
N LEU A 322 5.34 25.89 16.57
CA LEU A 322 4.91 26.27 17.91
C LEU A 322 5.62 25.41 18.95
N HIS A 323 5.82 25.97 20.14
CA HIS A 323 6.47 25.29 21.27
C HIS A 323 5.49 24.53 22.16
N HIS A 324 4.40 24.00 21.59
CA HIS A 324 3.47 23.18 22.35
C HIS A 324 4.12 21.86 22.78
N THR A 325 3.78 21.44 23.99
CA THR A 325 4.28 20.25 24.65
C THR A 325 3.14 19.45 25.25
N ILE A 326 3.48 18.29 25.80
CA ILE A 326 2.53 17.44 26.54
C ILE A 326 2.04 18.18 27.79
N ASP A 327 2.85 19.07 28.36
CA ASP A 327 2.47 19.84 29.55
C ASP A 327 1.28 20.75 29.24
N ASP A 328 1.22 21.33 28.04
CA ASP A 328 0.08 22.16 27.65
C ASP A 328 -1.21 21.34 27.50
N VAL A 329 -1.10 20.12 26.99
CA VAL A 329 -2.23 19.17 26.89
C VAL A 329 -2.74 18.80 28.28
N VAL A 330 -1.81 18.56 29.21
CA VAL A 330 -2.07 18.24 30.62
C VAL A 330 -2.73 19.40 31.36
N LEU A 331 -2.26 20.62 31.13
CA LEU A 331 -2.71 21.81 31.85
C LEU A 331 -4.00 22.39 31.30
N TYR A 332 -4.24 22.28 29.99
CA TYR A 332 -5.29 23.05 29.32
C TYR A 332 -6.30 22.19 28.55
N ASP A 333 -5.85 21.21 27.78
CA ASP A 333 -6.74 20.47 26.85
C ASP A 333 -7.63 19.48 27.59
N ILE A 334 -7.00 18.52 28.29
CA ILE A 334 -7.71 17.42 28.95
C ILE A 334 -8.63 17.94 30.05
N PRO A 335 -8.19 18.85 30.95
CA PRO A 335 -9.08 19.40 31.97
C PRO A 335 -10.30 20.12 31.37
N ALA A 336 -10.11 20.94 30.33
CA ALA A 336 -11.21 21.66 29.70
C ALA A 336 -12.21 20.71 29.03
N ALA A 337 -11.72 19.63 28.41
CA ALA A 337 -12.58 18.62 27.79
C ALA A 337 -13.41 17.85 28.82
N LEU A 338 -12.80 17.39 29.91
CA LEU A 338 -13.55 16.66 30.95
C LEU A 338 -14.55 17.56 31.68
N GLU A 339 -14.18 18.81 31.95
CA GLU A 339 -15.09 19.83 32.51
C GLU A 339 -16.28 20.07 31.58
N HIS A 340 -16.05 20.15 30.27
CA HIS A 340 -17.11 20.29 29.28
C HIS A 340 -18.09 19.10 29.32
N ILE A 341 -17.58 17.87 29.33
CA ILE A 341 -18.42 16.66 29.43
C ILE A 341 -19.24 16.68 30.73
N LYS A 342 -18.60 17.01 31.86
CA LYS A 342 -19.26 17.07 33.17
C LYS A 342 -20.38 18.12 33.20
N ASN A 343 -20.14 19.28 32.61
CA ASN A 343 -21.14 20.34 32.49
C ASN A 343 -22.33 19.91 31.62
N GLU A 344 -22.10 19.16 30.54
CA GLU A 344 -23.17 18.74 29.61
C GLU A 344 -23.94 17.50 30.08
N VAL A 345 -23.25 16.50 30.64
CA VAL A 345 -23.84 15.21 31.06
C VAL A 345 -24.26 15.21 32.54
N GLY A 346 -23.61 16.03 33.37
CA GLY A 346 -23.81 16.15 34.81
C GLY A 346 -22.57 15.70 35.61
N GLU A 347 -22.37 16.36 36.75
CA GLU A 347 -21.19 16.18 37.62
C GLU A 347 -21.06 14.75 38.17
N ASP A 348 -22.19 14.07 38.34
CA ASP A 348 -22.33 12.69 38.81
C ASP A 348 -22.00 11.62 37.76
N SER A 349 -21.68 12.01 36.51
CA SER A 349 -21.32 11.05 35.46
C SER A 349 -20.03 10.28 35.78
N SER A 350 -20.00 8.99 35.47
CA SER A 350 -18.82 8.13 35.52
C SER A 350 -18.08 8.19 34.19
N LEU A 351 -16.86 8.75 34.20
CA LEU A 351 -16.04 8.86 33.00
C LEU A 351 -15.10 7.66 32.87
N HIS A 352 -15.21 6.91 31.78
CA HIS A 352 -14.33 5.81 31.43
C HIS A 352 -13.44 6.24 30.28
N VAL A 353 -12.12 6.25 30.45
CA VAL A 353 -11.20 6.83 29.47
C VAL A 353 -10.44 5.74 28.71
N ILE A 354 -10.42 5.85 27.38
CA ILE A 354 -9.56 5.03 26.51
C ILE A 354 -8.60 5.97 25.80
N CYS A 355 -7.31 5.88 26.13
CA CYS A 355 -6.28 6.75 25.61
C CYS A 355 -5.17 5.96 24.90
N HIS A 356 -4.65 6.51 23.80
CA HIS A 356 -3.69 5.85 22.94
C HIS A 356 -2.45 6.70 22.65
N CYS A 357 -1.28 6.04 22.57
CA CYS A 357 -0.01 6.64 22.15
C CYS A 357 0.33 7.91 22.97
N VAL A 358 0.73 9.01 22.34
CA VAL A 358 1.03 10.27 23.04
C VAL A 358 -0.19 10.80 23.80
N GLY A 359 -1.42 10.58 23.33
CA GLY A 359 -2.62 10.92 24.09
C GLY A 359 -2.69 10.16 25.42
N SER A 360 -2.26 8.89 25.43
CA SER A 360 -2.13 8.10 26.66
C SER A 360 -1.09 8.68 27.62
N ILE A 361 0.09 9.08 27.12
CA ILE A 361 1.09 9.78 27.94
C ILE A 361 0.48 11.03 28.57
N SER A 362 -0.15 11.88 27.75
CA SER A 362 -0.76 13.14 28.19
C SER A 362 -1.82 12.91 29.27
N PHE A 363 -2.72 11.94 29.07
CA PHE A 363 -3.78 11.65 30.04
C PHE A 363 -3.22 11.13 31.37
N MET A 364 -2.28 10.20 31.30
CA MET A 364 -1.65 9.64 32.50
C MET A 364 -0.82 10.68 33.25
N CYS A 365 -0.13 11.59 32.53
CA CYS A 365 0.53 12.73 33.13
C CYS A 365 -0.46 13.68 33.80
N ALA A 366 -1.61 13.96 33.19
CA ALA A 366 -2.64 14.83 33.78
C ALA A 366 -3.20 14.24 35.09
N LEU A 367 -3.39 12.92 35.12
CA LEU A 367 -3.82 12.21 36.31
C LEU A 367 -2.74 12.25 37.41
N ALA A 368 -1.50 11.91 37.07
CA ALA A 368 -0.40 11.88 38.02
C ALA A 368 -0.03 13.29 38.55
N ALA A 369 -0.22 14.34 37.74
CA ALA A 369 -0.05 15.73 38.13
C ALA A 369 -1.26 16.31 38.90
N GLY A 370 -2.32 15.52 39.13
CA GLY A 370 -3.52 15.95 39.84
C GLY A 370 -4.34 17.02 39.10
N LYS A 371 -4.19 17.13 37.78
CA LYS A 371 -4.93 18.10 36.93
C LYS A 371 -6.30 17.58 36.53
N VAL A 372 -6.50 16.26 36.56
CA VAL A 372 -7.79 15.62 36.39
C VAL A 372 -8.07 14.67 37.54
N SER A 373 -9.34 14.56 37.91
CA SER A 373 -9.84 13.64 38.94
C SER A 373 -11.25 13.17 38.56
N GLY A 374 -11.84 12.25 39.33
CA GLY A 374 -13.21 11.80 39.07
C GLY A 374 -13.37 10.89 37.84
N VAL A 375 -12.29 10.21 37.43
CA VAL A 375 -12.29 9.21 36.35
C VAL A 375 -12.54 7.83 36.95
N HIS A 376 -13.50 7.09 36.41
CA HIS A 376 -13.94 5.81 36.94
C HIS A 376 -13.03 4.64 36.51
N SER A 377 -12.62 4.60 35.24
CA SER A 377 -11.67 3.60 34.74
C SER A 377 -10.86 4.12 33.57
N ILE A 378 -9.68 3.53 33.34
CA ILE A 378 -8.75 3.95 32.28
C ILE A 378 -8.22 2.74 31.54
N ILE A 379 -8.23 2.79 30.20
CA ILE A 379 -7.49 1.90 29.31
C ILE A 379 -6.39 2.75 28.66
N SER A 380 -5.15 2.47 29.03
CA SER A 380 -3.94 3.12 28.53
C SER A 380 -3.26 2.19 27.51
N ASN A 381 -3.19 2.61 26.25
CA ASN A 381 -2.71 1.78 25.15
C ASN A 381 -1.43 2.35 24.49
N SER A 382 -0.56 1.44 24.04
CA SER A 382 0.76 1.68 23.40
C SER A 382 1.86 2.23 24.34
N VAL A 383 1.62 3.34 25.04
CA VAL A 383 2.61 3.94 25.95
C VAL A 383 1.92 4.67 27.10
N SER A 384 2.62 4.83 28.22
CA SER A 384 2.13 5.51 29.43
C SER A 384 3.26 6.37 30.03
N LEU A 385 3.41 6.42 31.36
CA LEU A 385 4.36 7.29 32.06
C LEU A 385 5.84 6.97 31.82
N THR A 386 6.18 5.83 31.21
CA THR A 386 7.57 5.39 31.01
C THR A 386 7.81 5.04 29.53
N PRO A 387 7.99 6.03 28.64
CA PRO A 387 8.19 5.78 27.22
C PRO A 387 9.50 5.03 26.98
N GLN A 388 9.38 3.78 26.52
CA GLN A 388 10.52 2.93 26.14
C GLN A 388 10.60 2.83 24.61
N ILE A 389 11.77 3.17 24.06
CA ILE A 389 12.00 3.14 22.62
C ILE A 389 13.28 2.40 22.27
N ARG A 390 13.33 1.83 21.06
CA ARG A 390 14.53 1.18 20.51
C ARG A 390 15.70 2.17 20.40
N TRP A 391 16.93 1.67 20.49
CA TRP A 391 18.13 2.50 20.48
C TRP A 391 18.29 3.29 19.18
N GLN A 392 17.88 2.75 18.03
CA GLN A 392 17.86 3.47 16.75
C GLN A 392 16.93 4.68 16.81
N SER A 393 15.74 4.51 17.39
CA SER A 393 14.80 5.61 17.62
C SER A 393 15.39 6.65 18.58
N LYS A 394 16.17 6.26 19.60
CA LYS A 394 16.87 7.22 20.48
C LYS A 394 17.88 8.08 19.72
N ILE A 395 18.67 7.47 18.83
CA ILE A 395 19.65 8.21 18.00
C ILE A 395 18.91 9.17 17.08
N LYS A 396 17.90 8.67 16.37
CA LYS A 396 17.07 9.48 15.46
C LYS A 396 16.43 10.64 16.19
N LEU A 397 15.87 10.41 17.37
CA LEU A 397 15.22 11.44 18.17
C LEU A 397 16.22 12.49 18.70
N SER A 398 17.46 12.09 18.96
CA SER A 398 18.51 12.99 19.44
C SER A 398 19.07 13.93 18.37
N ILE A 399 19.07 13.50 17.10
CA ILE A 399 19.68 14.24 15.98
C ILE A 399 18.62 14.84 15.06
N GLY A 400 17.58 14.07 14.74
CA GLY A 400 16.57 14.36 13.72
C GLY A 400 15.89 15.72 13.86
N PRO A 401 15.33 16.09 15.03
CA PRO A 401 14.65 17.38 15.19
C PRO A 401 15.53 18.59 14.86
N ASN A 402 16.78 18.60 15.31
CA ASN A 402 17.69 19.71 15.04
C ASN A 402 18.18 19.72 13.59
N LEU A 403 18.41 18.54 13.01
CA LEU A 403 18.79 18.40 11.60
C LEU A 403 17.66 18.90 10.67
N LEU A 404 16.44 18.42 10.88
CA LEU A 404 15.29 18.82 10.07
C LEU A 404 14.96 20.31 10.24
N GLU A 405 14.94 20.83 11.46
CA GLU A 405 14.57 22.23 11.71
C GLU A 405 15.65 23.22 11.29
N TYR A 406 16.87 23.06 11.80
CA TYR A 406 17.89 24.10 11.70
C TYR A 406 18.80 23.95 10.47
N VAL A 407 19.03 22.72 10.00
CA VAL A 407 19.85 22.50 8.81
C VAL A 407 19.00 22.52 7.56
N PHE A 408 17.87 21.82 7.57
CA PHE A 408 17.00 21.74 6.40
C PHE A 408 15.85 22.75 6.39
N GLY A 409 15.58 23.45 7.50
CA GLY A 409 14.58 24.52 7.55
C GLY A 409 13.12 24.04 7.64
N TYR A 410 12.87 22.84 8.18
CA TYR A 410 11.54 22.22 8.17
C TYR A 410 10.72 22.69 9.38
N PRO A 411 9.62 23.44 9.20
CA PRO A 411 8.75 23.82 10.30
C PRO A 411 7.95 22.63 10.87
N TYR A 412 7.66 21.64 10.03
CA TYR A 412 6.96 20.41 10.38
C TYR A 412 7.35 19.29 9.42
N ILE A 413 6.98 18.06 9.79
CA ILE A 413 7.05 16.87 8.94
C ILE A 413 5.66 16.24 8.84
N SER A 414 5.28 15.76 7.65
CA SER A 414 3.96 15.18 7.37
C SER A 414 4.07 13.90 6.55
N PRO A 415 3.18 12.91 6.75
CA PRO A 415 3.07 11.76 5.85
C PRO A 415 2.54 12.14 4.45
N GLU A 416 2.05 13.37 4.26
CA GLU A 416 1.62 13.91 2.97
C GLU A 416 2.78 14.38 2.08
N ILE A 417 3.98 14.57 2.64
CA ILE A 417 5.18 15.01 1.91
C ILE A 417 5.43 14.28 0.58
N PRO A 418 5.28 12.95 0.49
CA PRO A 418 5.48 12.22 -0.76
C PRO A 418 4.49 12.59 -1.88
N PHE A 419 3.36 13.21 -1.54
CA PHE A 419 2.25 13.53 -2.44
C PHE A 419 2.27 15.00 -2.92
N PHE A 420 3.21 15.83 -2.45
CA PHE A 420 3.31 17.23 -2.88
C PHE A 420 3.80 17.35 -4.32
N PRO A 421 3.19 18.23 -5.14
CA PRO A 421 3.53 18.34 -6.55
C PRO A 421 4.97 18.82 -6.77
N GLY A 422 5.61 18.29 -7.82
CA GLY A 422 6.96 18.67 -8.24
C GLY A 422 8.06 18.30 -7.22
N PRO A 423 9.22 18.99 -7.21
CA PRO A 423 10.22 18.88 -6.16
C PRO A 423 9.74 19.58 -4.87
N GLY A 424 8.55 19.21 -4.40
CA GLY A 424 7.87 19.80 -3.27
C GLY A 424 8.62 19.61 -1.95
N PHE A 425 8.16 20.36 -0.94
CA PHE A 425 8.73 20.37 0.41
C PHE A 425 8.96 18.96 0.95
N GLY A 426 10.18 18.62 1.38
CA GLY A 426 10.45 17.34 2.03
C GLY A 426 10.52 16.12 1.14
N ARG A 427 10.21 16.24 -0.15
CA ARG A 427 9.98 15.06 -0.98
C ARG A 427 11.22 14.15 -1.14
N TRP A 428 12.42 14.71 -1.02
CA TRP A 428 13.66 13.93 -0.98
C TRP A 428 13.74 12.95 0.22
N ILE A 429 13.07 13.26 1.35
CA ILE A 429 13.00 12.39 2.53
C ILE A 429 12.28 11.09 2.16
N TRP A 430 11.21 11.18 1.37
CA TRP A 430 10.54 10.00 0.85
C TRP A 430 11.43 9.16 -0.05
N TRP A 431 12.18 9.77 -0.97
CA TRP A 431 13.14 9.04 -1.82
C TRP A 431 14.18 8.29 -0.98
N MET A 432 14.69 8.92 0.07
CA MET A 432 15.59 8.29 1.04
C MET A 432 14.91 7.11 1.75
N GLU A 433 13.69 7.29 2.28
CA GLU A 433 12.97 6.23 2.99
C GLU A 433 12.56 5.08 2.08
N ARG A 434 12.20 5.34 0.81
CA ARG A 434 11.90 4.31 -0.20
C ARG A 434 13.11 3.40 -0.47
N LEU A 435 14.33 3.92 -0.34
CA LEU A 435 15.54 3.08 -0.47
C LEU A 435 15.75 2.17 0.75
N LEU A 436 15.31 2.61 1.93
CA LEU A 436 15.48 1.89 3.18
C LEU A 436 14.36 0.88 3.46
N ARG A 437 13.14 1.17 2.99
CA ARG A 437 11.90 0.45 3.32
C ARG A 437 11.34 -0.30 2.12
N ARG A 438 10.98 -1.56 2.35
CA ARG A 438 10.49 -2.51 1.32
C ARG A 438 9.29 -3.32 1.78
N GLU A 439 8.78 -3.06 2.98
CA GLU A 439 7.65 -3.74 3.61
C GLU A 439 6.32 -3.47 2.90
N CYS A 440 6.19 -2.33 2.23
CA CYS A 440 5.03 -1.97 1.43
C CYS A 440 5.40 -0.93 0.36
N LYS A 441 4.43 -0.57 -0.48
CA LYS A 441 4.59 0.48 -1.51
C LYS A 441 3.94 1.81 -1.12
N GLU A 442 3.28 1.89 0.05
CA GLU A 442 2.52 3.07 0.50
C GLU A 442 3.44 4.18 1.05
N PRO A 443 3.55 5.34 0.36
CA PRO A 443 4.46 6.41 0.78
C PRO A 443 4.16 6.96 2.18
N ALA A 444 2.88 7.10 2.53
CA ALA A 444 2.48 7.59 3.85
C ALA A 444 2.91 6.62 4.96
N CYS A 445 2.83 5.30 4.73
CA CYS A 445 3.28 4.28 5.68
C CYS A 445 4.78 4.41 6.01
N HIS A 446 5.60 4.62 4.97
CA HIS A 446 7.03 4.83 5.12
C HIS A 446 7.33 6.10 5.90
N MET A 447 6.61 7.19 5.59
CA MET A 447 6.75 8.45 6.31
C MET A 447 6.26 8.37 7.76
N ILE A 448 5.19 7.64 8.06
CA ILE A 448 4.73 7.39 9.44
C ILE A 448 5.79 6.62 10.21
N SER A 449 6.37 5.58 9.60
CA SER A 449 7.46 4.82 10.22
C SER A 449 8.71 5.67 10.43
N PHE A 450 9.00 6.58 9.50
CA PHE A 450 10.02 7.60 9.68
C PHE A 450 9.67 8.54 10.84
N MET A 451 8.46 9.07 10.89
CA MET A 451 8.06 10.03 11.90
C MET A 451 8.06 9.43 13.31
N TRP A 452 7.60 8.20 13.50
CA TRP A 452 7.26 7.72 14.85
C TRP A 452 8.11 6.57 15.39
N GLY A 453 9.13 6.11 14.67
CA GLY A 453 10.00 5.09 15.24
C GLY A 453 11.06 4.52 14.31
N TRP A 454 11.38 3.25 14.60
CA TRP A 454 12.28 2.42 13.82
C TRP A 454 11.76 0.98 13.77
N GLY A 455 11.26 0.56 12.61
CA GLY A 455 10.63 -0.73 12.33
C GLY A 455 10.17 -0.79 10.88
N PHE A 456 9.64 -1.94 10.44
CA PHE A 456 9.20 -2.19 9.05
C PHE A 456 7.82 -2.89 9.02
N PRO A 457 6.72 -2.20 9.33
CA PRO A 457 6.58 -0.78 9.69
C PRO A 457 6.73 -0.55 11.21
N ALA A 458 6.77 0.72 11.66
CA ALA A 458 7.07 1.06 13.06
C ALA A 458 5.84 1.19 13.97
N ALA A 459 4.67 1.51 13.42
CA ALA A 459 3.50 1.94 14.19
C ALA A 459 2.39 0.87 14.31
N TYR A 460 2.39 -0.13 13.45
CA TYR A 460 1.34 -1.16 13.36
C TYR A 460 1.91 -2.44 12.72
N GLU A 461 1.13 -3.51 12.69
CA GLU A 461 1.45 -4.71 11.91
C GLU A 461 0.56 -4.71 10.66
N HIS A 462 1.16 -4.84 9.47
CA HIS A 462 0.41 -4.78 8.20
C HIS A 462 -0.66 -5.86 8.09
N ASP A 463 -0.40 -7.05 8.63
CA ASP A 463 -1.34 -8.19 8.61
C ASP A 463 -2.66 -7.87 9.33
N ASN A 464 -2.64 -6.90 10.25
CA ASN A 464 -3.81 -6.46 11.01
C ASN A 464 -4.46 -5.18 10.43
N LEU A 465 -3.95 -4.66 9.32
CA LEU A 465 -4.40 -3.40 8.75
C LEU A 465 -5.29 -3.64 7.53
N ASN A 466 -6.47 -3.03 7.51
CA ASN A 466 -7.35 -3.08 6.35
C ASN A 466 -6.68 -2.39 5.15
N VAL A 467 -6.81 -2.99 3.95
CA VAL A 467 -6.18 -2.49 2.72
C VAL A 467 -6.57 -1.04 2.40
N VAL A 468 -7.85 -0.68 2.62
CA VAL A 468 -8.32 0.69 2.39
C VAL A 468 -7.72 1.64 3.43
N THR A 469 -7.73 1.25 4.71
CA THR A 469 -7.07 2.01 5.79
C THR A 469 -5.60 2.26 5.49
N HIS A 470 -4.88 1.24 5.01
CA HIS A 470 -3.48 1.35 4.62
C HIS A 470 -3.29 2.37 3.48
N ARG A 471 -4.12 2.34 2.44
CA ARG A 471 -4.01 3.27 1.29
C ARG A 471 -4.30 4.73 1.63
N ARG A 472 -5.09 4.99 2.66
CA ARG A 472 -5.48 6.37 3.04
C ARG A 472 -4.73 6.89 4.26
N LEU A 473 -3.57 6.31 4.58
CA LEU A 473 -2.79 6.72 5.76
C LEU A 473 -2.45 8.22 5.77
N LYS A 474 -2.29 8.85 4.60
CA LYS A 474 -2.12 10.31 4.48
C LYS A 474 -3.31 11.12 5.03
N ASP A 475 -4.51 10.56 4.97
CA ASP A 475 -5.75 11.21 5.45
C ASP A 475 -5.95 11.01 6.95
N LEU A 476 -5.38 9.94 7.51
CA LEU A 476 -5.55 9.53 8.91
C LEU A 476 -4.46 10.09 9.83
N PHE A 477 -3.29 10.38 9.28
CA PHE A 477 -2.15 10.94 10.00
C PHE A 477 -1.80 12.32 9.45
N GLY A 478 -1.73 13.31 10.32
CA GLY A 478 -1.32 14.68 9.98
C GLY A 478 0.17 14.94 10.16
N GLY A 479 0.58 16.16 9.81
CA GLY A 479 1.92 16.65 10.11
C GLY A 479 2.13 16.99 11.58
N THR A 480 3.39 17.09 11.99
CA THR A 480 3.81 17.50 13.34
C THR A 480 5.03 18.40 13.30
N ASN A 481 5.07 19.39 14.20
CA ASN A 481 6.26 20.18 14.43
C ASN A 481 7.32 19.41 15.24
N LEU A 482 8.53 19.95 15.26
CA LEU A 482 9.68 19.27 15.83
C LEU A 482 9.81 19.44 17.35
N HIS A 483 8.91 20.20 18.00
CA HIS A 483 8.95 20.42 19.44
C HIS A 483 8.39 19.24 20.23
N TRP A 484 7.35 18.56 19.73
CA TRP A 484 6.86 17.30 20.31
C TRP A 484 7.97 16.26 20.46
N TYR A 485 8.80 16.09 19.42
CA TYR A 485 9.95 15.19 19.46
C TYR A 485 10.95 15.55 20.55
N ARG A 486 11.24 16.85 20.74
CA ARG A 486 12.15 17.31 21.80
C ARG A 486 11.58 17.03 23.18
N HIS A 487 10.27 17.17 23.35
CA HIS A 487 9.64 16.85 24.62
C HIS A 487 9.69 15.35 24.92
N ILE A 488 9.36 14.50 23.94
CA ILE A 488 9.52 13.04 24.07
C ILE A 488 10.98 12.66 24.34
N LEU A 489 11.95 13.32 23.71
CA LEU A 489 13.38 13.08 23.97
C LEU A 489 13.75 13.35 25.43
N LYS A 490 13.23 14.43 26.00
CA LYS A 490 13.43 14.78 27.40
C LYS A 490 12.89 13.66 28.31
N MET A 491 11.69 13.16 28.02
CA MET A 491 11.09 12.04 28.77
C MET A 491 11.93 10.76 28.65
N VAL A 492 12.34 10.40 27.43
CA VAL A 492 13.16 9.19 27.19
C VAL A 492 14.53 9.29 27.87
N LYS A 493 15.14 10.47 27.91
CA LYS A 493 16.42 10.70 28.61
C LYS A 493 16.28 10.56 30.13
N ASN A 494 15.16 11.02 30.68
CA ASN A 494 14.88 10.91 32.11
C ASN A 494 14.31 9.53 32.50
N GLY A 495 13.90 8.71 31.54
CA GLY A 495 13.29 7.39 31.78
C GLY A 495 11.83 7.44 32.24
N GLN A 496 11.23 8.62 32.30
CA GLN A 496 9.86 8.87 32.77
C GLN A 496 9.28 10.15 32.16
N ALA A 497 7.95 10.23 32.12
CA ALA A 497 7.19 11.30 31.49
C ALA A 497 7.01 12.54 32.38
N LEU A 498 7.12 12.39 33.72
CA LEU A 498 7.02 13.46 34.71
C LEU A 498 8.36 13.70 35.42
#